data_AF-A0A158JGR8-F1
#
_entry.id   AF-A0A158JGR8-F1
#
_cell.length_a   1.000
_cell.length_b   1.000
_cell.length_c   1.000
_cell.angle_alpha   90.00
_cell.angle_beta   90.00
_cell.angle_gamma   90.00
#
_symmetry.space_group_name_H-M   'P 1'
#
loop_
_entity.id
_entity.type
_entity.pdbx_description
1 polymer ?
#
loop_
_entity_poly.entity_id
_entity_poly.type
_entity_poly.pdbx_seq_one_letter_code
_entity_poly.pdbx_strand_id
1 'polypeptide(L)' 'MKKIEDGQYIAICKERNALAAAMNGHAAVFPEARCTIANGQAVFKRDGTMVWSCNAAYAEANFNLKPIA' A
#
# COMPACT_ATOMS: atom_id res chain seq x y z
N MET A 1 -12.36 5.71 14.67
CA MET A 1 -11.45 5.45 13.54
C MET A 1 -12.10 4.41 12.65
N LYS A 2 -12.35 4.74 11.38
CA LYS A 2 -12.87 3.77 10.42
C LYS A 2 -11.69 2.87 10.08
N LYS A 3 -11.74 1.60 10.50
CA LYS A 3 -10.74 0.62 10.08
C LYS A 3 -10.98 0.35 8.61
N ILE A 4 -9.92 0.36 7.81
CA ILE A 4 -9.99 -0.21 6.48
C ILE A 4 -10.35 -1.70 6.59
N GLU A 5 -11.26 -2.13 5.73
CA GLU A 5 -11.77 -3.49 5.72
C GLU A 5 -10.71 -4.45 5.15
N ASP A 6 -10.84 -5.72 5.50
CA ASP A 6 -10.03 -6.75 4.86
C ASP A 6 -10.46 -6.89 3.40
N GLY A 7 -9.49 -7.02 2.49
CA GLY A 7 -9.77 -7.01 1.06
C GLY A 7 -8.55 -6.78 0.19
N GLN A 8 -8.79 -6.71 -1.13
CA GLN A 8 -7.76 -6.40 -2.12
C GLN A 8 -7.92 -4.97 -2.61
N TYR A 9 -6.79 -4.29 -2.74
CA TYR A 9 -6.72 -2.87 -3.07
C TYR A 9 -5.60 -2.61 -4.08
N ILE A 10 -5.76 -1.57 -4.90
CA ILE A 10 -4.62 -0.88 -5.51
C ILE A 10 -4.18 0.20 -4.54
N ALA A 11 -2.93 0.13 -4.10
CA ALA A 11 -2.30 1.14 -3.28
C ALA A 11 -1.50 2.11 -4.15
N ILE A 12 -1.97 3.36 -4.21
CA ILE A 12 -1.31 4.43 -4.97
C ILE A 12 -0.51 5.28 -3.98
N CYS A 13 0.78 5.46 -4.25
CA CYS A 13 1.66 6.26 -3.41
C CYS A 13 1.29 7.74 -3.52
N LYS A 14 1.19 8.45 -2.38
CA LYS A 14 0.87 9.88 -2.32
C LYS A 14 2.07 10.78 -2.64
N GLU A 15 3.26 10.19 -2.72
CA GLU A 15 4.51 10.91 -2.95
C GLU A 15 4.58 11.50 -4.36
N ARG A 16 5.17 12.69 -4.46
CA ARG A 16 5.26 13.46 -5.72
C ARG A 16 6.08 12.80 -6.82
N ASN A 17 7.09 12.01 -6.46
CA ASN A 17 8.02 11.37 -7.40
C ASN A 17 8.77 10.19 -6.75
N ALA A 18 9.44 9.39 -7.58
CA ALA A 18 10.17 8.20 -7.15
C ALA A 18 11.27 8.49 -6.12
N LEU A 19 11.96 9.64 -6.22
CA LEU A 19 13.01 10.02 -5.27
C LEU A 19 12.43 10.29 -3.88
N ALA A 20 11.34 11.06 -3.80
CA ALA A 20 10.64 11.31 -2.54
C ALA A 20 10.08 10.01 -1.94
N ALA A 21 9.50 9.14 -2.77
CA ALA A 21 9.06 7.82 -2.34
C ALA A 21 10.21 6.96 -1.80
N ALA A 22 11.39 6.97 -2.43
CA ALA A 22 12.56 6.25 -1.91
C ALA A 22 13.04 6.79 -0.57
N MET A 23 13.11 8.12 -0.42
CA MET A 23 13.49 8.75 0.85
C MET A 23 12.52 8.45 1.99
N ASN A 24 11.22 8.32 1.68
CA ASN A 24 10.17 7.99 2.63
C ASN A 24 9.94 6.47 2.81
N GLY A 25 10.72 5.63 2.13
CA GLY A 25 10.63 4.16 2.24
C GLY A 25 9.48 3.53 1.45
N HIS A 26 8.84 4.27 0.54
CA HIS A 26 7.70 3.86 -0.28
C HIS A 26 8.08 3.46 -1.72
N ALA A 27 9.38 3.37 -2.04
CA ALA A 27 9.86 3.03 -3.39
C ALA A 27 9.27 1.71 -3.94
N ALA A 28 9.07 0.71 -3.07
CA ALA A 28 8.49 -0.58 -3.46
C ALA A 28 7.02 -0.48 -3.92
N VAL A 29 6.31 0.55 -3.47
CA VAL A 29 4.90 0.79 -3.78
C VAL A 29 4.73 1.85 -4.86
N PHE A 30 5.68 2.77 -5.04
CA PHE A 30 5.57 3.81 -6.05
C PHE A 30 5.64 3.23 -7.49
N PRO A 31 4.85 3.77 -8.45
CA PRO A 31 3.75 4.72 -8.25
C PRO A 31 2.50 4.05 -7.66
N GLU A 32 2.33 2.76 -7.95
CA GLU A 32 1.31 1.91 -7.37
C GLU A 32 1.79 0.45 -7.19
N ALA A 33 1.11 -0.28 -6.30
CA ALA A 33 1.24 -1.73 -6.14
C ALA A 33 -0.09 -2.35 -5.69
N ARG A 34 -0.26 -3.66 -5.91
CA ARG A 34 -1.39 -4.40 -5.33
C ARG A 34 -1.17 -4.53 -3.84
N CYS A 35 -2.21 -4.29 -3.05
CA CYS A 35 -2.20 -4.42 -1.60
C CYS A 35 -3.31 -5.38 -1.18
N THR A 36 -3.00 -6.30 -0.28
CA THR A 36 -3.99 -7.16 0.38
C THR A 36 -4.00 -6.79 1.85
N ILE A 37 -5.18 -6.46 2.37
CA ILE A 37 -5.40 -6.23 3.79
C ILE A 37 -6.09 -7.46 4.38
N ALA A 38 -5.51 -8.03 5.41
CA ALA A 38 -6.07 -9.14 6.15
C ALA A 38 -5.65 -9.04 7.61
N ASN A 39 -6.61 -9.18 8.54
CA ASN A 39 -6.35 -9.14 9.98
C ASN A 39 -5.55 -7.90 10.43
N GLY A 40 -5.78 -6.74 9.80
CA GLY A 40 -5.07 -5.49 10.13
C GLY A 40 -3.62 -5.41 9.63
N GLN A 41 -3.17 -6.35 8.80
CA GLN A 41 -1.89 -6.30 8.09
C GLN A 41 -2.12 -5.98 6.62
N ALA A 42 -1.27 -5.10 6.05
CA ALA A 42 -1.25 -4.75 4.65
C ALA A 42 0.00 -5.37 3.98
N VAL A 43 -0.23 -6.16 2.94
CA VAL A 43 0.82 -6.84 2.16
C VAL A 43 0.81 -6.34 0.73
N PHE A 44 1.92 -5.78 0.28
CA PHE A 44 2.08 -5.22 -1.05
C PHE A 44 2.77 -6.23 -1.96
N LYS A 45 2.20 -6.43 -3.14
CA LYS A 45 2.70 -7.34 -4.16
C LYS A 45 2.92 -6.62 -5.48
N ARG A 46 4.03 -6.94 -6.15
CA ARG A 46 4.34 -6.55 -7.53
C ARG A 46 4.67 -7.82 -8.30
N ASP A 47 4.01 -8.00 -9.45
CA ASP A 47 4.15 -9.19 -10.30
C ASP A 47 3.97 -10.53 -9.55
N GLY A 48 3.11 -10.54 -8.54
CA GLY A 48 2.82 -11.71 -7.71
C GLY A 48 3.75 -11.92 -6.52
N THR A 49 4.88 -11.21 -6.46
CA THR A 49 5.86 -11.31 -5.36
C THR A 49 5.59 -10.25 -4.29
N MET A 50 5.67 -10.65 -3.02
CA MET A 50 5.61 -9.70 -1.92
C MET A 50 6.85 -8.80 -1.94
N VAL A 51 6.63 -7.50 -2.09
CA VAL A 51 7.70 -6.50 -2.09
C VAL A 51 7.78 -5.76 -0.77
N TRP A 52 6.69 -5.71 -0.01
CA TRP A 52 6.63 -5.01 1.27
C TRP A 52 5.41 -5.41 2.10
N SER A 53 5.48 -5.16 3.40
CA SER A 53 4.36 -5.37 4.33
C SER A 53 4.42 -4.34 5.46
N CYS A 54 3.26 -3.85 5.87
CA CYS A 54 3.11 -2.98 7.04
C CYS A 54 1.75 -3.22 7.71
N ASN A 55 1.42 -2.44 8.74
CA ASN A 55 0.08 -2.51 9.32
C ASN A 55 -0.93 -1.74 8.45
N ALA A 56 -2.20 -2.12 8.51
CA ALA A 56 -3.26 -1.55 7.68
C ALA A 56 -3.48 -0.05 7.92
N ALA A 57 -3.30 0.42 9.16
CA ALA A 57 -3.42 1.84 9.50
C ALA A 57 -2.32 2.69 8.84
N TYR A 58 -1.09 2.17 8.79
CA TYR A 58 0.02 2.81 8.09
C TYR A 58 -0.27 2.87 6.59
N ALA A 59 -0.81 1.79 6.02
CA ALA A 59 -1.17 1.75 4.62
C ALA A 59 -2.23 2.81 4.27
N GLU A 60 -3.29 2.92 5.07
CA GLU A 60 -4.35 3.92 4.90
C GLU A 60 -3.82 5.37 5.03
N ALA A 61 -2.90 5.61 5.96
CA ALA A 61 -2.32 6.93 6.18
C ALA A 61 -1.44 7.38 4.99
N ASN A 62 -0.65 6.48 4.41
CA ASN A 62 0.39 6.84 3.43
C ASN A 62 0.01 6.58 1.97
N PHE A 63 -0.97 5.72 1.71
CA PHE A 63 -1.40 5.34 0.37
C PHE A 63 -2.87 5.64 0.14
N ASN A 64 -3.24 5.88 -1.11
CA ASN A 64 -4.63 5.89 -1.51
C ASN A 64 -5.04 4.47 -1.89
N LEU A 65 -5.86 3.83 -1.07
CA LEU A 65 -6.25 2.44 -1.21
C LEU A 65 -7.59 2.37 -1.93
N LYS A 66 -7.56 1.92 -3.18
CA LYS A 66 -8.75 1.74 -4.02
C LYS A 66 -9.14 0.26 -4.04
N PRO A 67 -10.34 -0.13 -3.60
CA PRO A 67 -10.80 -1.51 -3.68
C PRO A 67 -10.71 -2.03 -5.12
N ILE A 68 -10.21 -3.25 -5.29
CA ILE A 68 -10.30 -4.00 -6.54
C ILE A 68 -11.60 -4.80 -6.42
N ALA A 69 -12.61 -4.45 -7.22
CA ALA A 69 -13.90 -5.12 -7.25
C ALA A 69 -13.78 -6.62 -7.55
#